data_AF-A0A854DTG1-F1
#
_entry.id   AF-A0A854DTG1-F1
#
_cell.length_a   1.000
_cell.length_b   1.000
_cell.length_c   1.000
_cell.angle_alpha   90.00
_cell.angle_beta   90.00
_cell.angle_gamma   90.00
#
_symmetry.space_group_name_H-M   'P 1'
#
loop_
_entity.id
_entity.type
_entity.pdbx_description
1 polymer ?
#
loop_
_entity_poly.entity_id
_entity_poly.type
_entity_poly.pdbx_seq_one_letter_code
_entity_poly.pdbx_strand_id
1 'polypeptide(L)'
;MSYNAHHTPGGHMQWGLLAPATVILGGAGLLFLAGAQEIGQNVGYGWQAGLVAAGGAAVLLLLALLYVLNWRAARVRAARASGLLVSPRKGGFGKGALVGLLFVVALQLVSVAIGLLYPGLEEGERNFFTSVPPMALTALMPVALIVGGIAGKLWRSTSL
;
A
#
# COMPACT_ATOMS: atom_id res chain seq x y z
N MET A 1 -12.31 34.21 37.74
CA MET A 1 -12.87 33.41 36.63
C MET A 1 -11.87 33.41 35.49
N SER A 2 -11.03 32.39 35.38
CA SER A 2 -10.13 32.22 34.24
C SER A 2 -10.74 31.19 33.30
N TYR A 3 -11.14 31.64 32.11
CA TYR A 3 -11.60 30.77 31.03
C TYR A 3 -10.37 30.05 30.48
N ASN A 4 -10.11 28.84 30.97
CA ASN A 4 -9.15 27.94 30.33
C ASN A 4 -9.77 27.49 29.01
N ALA A 5 -9.41 28.18 27.93
CA ALA A 5 -9.60 27.70 26.57
C ALA A 5 -8.79 26.41 26.42
N HIS A 6 -9.41 25.27 26.72
CA HIS A 6 -8.93 23.97 26.28
C HIS A 6 -8.96 24.01 24.75
N HIS A 7 -7.83 24.37 24.14
CA HIS A 7 -7.55 24.05 22.75
C HIS A 7 -7.61 22.52 22.62
N THR A 8 -8.79 22.01 22.31
CA THR A 8 -8.96 20.65 21.82
C THR A 8 -8.37 20.68 20.40
N PRO A 9 -7.28 19.93 20.09
CA PRO A 9 -6.89 19.76 18.71
C PRO A 9 -8.01 18.92 18.07
N GLY A 10 -8.97 19.62 17.47
CA GLY A 10 -10.18 19.08 16.87
C GLY A 10 -9.85 18.05 15.78
N GLY A 11 -10.82 17.21 15.45
CA GLY A 11 -10.73 16.02 14.59
C GLY A 11 -10.27 16.24 13.15
N HIS A 12 -9.06 16.76 12.98
CA HIS A 12 -8.45 17.09 11.69
C HIS A 12 -7.36 16.07 11.36
N MET A 13 -7.07 15.94 10.07
CA MET A 13 -5.96 15.14 9.57
C MET A 13 -4.64 15.67 10.11
N GLN A 14 -3.75 14.77 10.52
CA GLN A 14 -2.40 15.15 10.95
C GLN A 14 -1.50 15.33 9.72
N TRP A 15 -1.60 16.50 9.10
CA TRP A 15 -0.83 16.84 7.90
C TRP A 15 0.68 16.80 8.11
N GLY A 16 1.16 17.18 9.29
CA GLY A 16 2.58 17.09 9.63
C GLY A 16 3.16 15.67 9.59
N LEU A 17 2.32 14.64 9.75
CA LEU A 17 2.74 13.23 9.62
C LEU A 17 2.61 12.71 8.18
N LEU A 18 1.69 13.25 7.38
CA LEU A 18 1.50 12.84 5.99
C LEU A 18 2.45 13.56 5.02
N ALA A 19 2.80 14.82 5.27
CA ALA A 19 3.57 15.63 4.33
C ALA A 19 4.91 14.99 3.90
N PRO A 20 5.72 14.41 4.81
CA PRO A 20 6.94 13.70 4.41
C PRO A 20 6.64 12.47 3.53
N ALA A 21 5.59 11.70 3.87
CA ALA A 21 5.18 10.54 3.09
C ALA A 21 4.67 10.94 1.70
N THR A 22 3.96 12.06 1.58
CA THR A 22 3.49 12.59 0.30
C THR A 22 4.64 12.99 -0.60
N VAL A 23 5.66 13.65 -0.07
CA VAL A 23 6.85 14.02 -0.87
C VAL A 23 7.62 12.78 -1.31
N ILE A 24 7.91 11.87 -0.38
CA ILE A 24 8.76 10.70 -0.66
C ILE A 24 8.01 9.69 -1.54
N LEU A 25 6.84 9.22 -1.11
CA LEU A 25 6.08 8.21 -1.84
C LEU A 25 5.42 8.79 -3.09
N GLY A 26 4.92 10.03 -3.03
CA GLY A 26 4.36 10.70 -4.21
C GLY A 26 5.43 10.96 -5.25
N GLY A 27 6.59 11.49 -4.84
CA GLY A 27 7.74 11.69 -5.73
C GLY A 27 8.24 10.38 -6.32
N ALA A 28 8.44 9.35 -5.50
CA ALA A 28 8.85 8.03 -5.99
C ALA A 28 7.83 7.45 -6.97
N GLY A 29 6.54 7.47 -6.63
CA GLY A 29 5.48 6.96 -7.51
C GLY A 29 5.46 7.64 -8.88
N LEU A 30 5.60 8.97 -8.93
CA LEU A 30 5.68 9.72 -10.17
C LEU A 30 6.96 9.41 -10.97
N LEU A 31 8.10 9.26 -10.30
CA LEU A 31 9.36 8.88 -10.96
C LEU A 31 9.27 7.49 -11.60
N PHE A 32 8.64 6.53 -10.94
CA PHE A 32 8.39 5.21 -11.52
C PHE A 32 7.47 5.32 -12.74
N LEU A 33 6.37 6.06 -12.67
CA LEU A 33 5.48 6.22 -13.84
C LEU A 33 6.17 6.92 -15.01
N ALA A 34 6.96 7.97 -14.74
CA ALA A 34 7.75 8.65 -15.76
C ALA A 34 8.82 7.70 -16.36
N GLY A 35 9.51 6.94 -15.52
CA GLY A 35 10.48 5.94 -15.97
C GLY A 35 9.83 4.82 -16.80
N ALA A 36 8.61 4.41 -16.47
CA ALA A 36 7.87 3.44 -17.27
C ALA A 36 7.52 3.96 -18.66
N GLN A 37 7.11 5.24 -18.77
CA GLN A 37 6.88 5.89 -20.05
C GLN A 37 8.16 5.94 -20.88
N GLU A 38 9.28 6.34 -20.26
CA GLU A 38 10.59 6.42 -20.92
C GLU A 38 11.04 5.05 -21.46
N ILE A 39 10.91 3.99 -20.66
CA ILE A 39 11.22 2.61 -21.08
C ILE A 39 10.33 2.18 -22.25
N GLY A 40 9.02 2.48 -22.16
CA GLY A 40 8.06 2.13 -23.20
C GLY A 40 8.30 2.84 -24.54
N GLN A 41 8.86 4.05 -24.51
CA GLN A 41 9.14 4.84 -25.72
C GLN A 41 10.53 4.57 -26.31
N ASN A 42 11.54 4.30 -25.48
CA ASN A 42 12.95 4.33 -25.93
C ASN A 42 13.70 2.99 -25.85
N VAL A 43 13.21 2.01 -25.07
CA VAL A 43 13.96 0.76 -24.79
C VAL A 43 13.31 -0.49 -25.38
N GLY A 44 12.02 -0.43 -25.77
CA GLY A 44 11.35 -1.46 -26.57
C GLY A 44 10.82 -2.69 -25.81
N TYR A 45 11.19 -2.90 -24.55
CA TYR A 45 10.67 -4.02 -23.74
C TYR A 45 9.40 -3.62 -22.97
N GLY A 46 8.23 -3.83 -23.59
CA GLY A 46 6.93 -3.44 -23.03
C GLY A 46 6.62 -4.04 -21.65
N TRP A 47 7.14 -5.23 -21.35
CA TRP A 47 6.94 -5.86 -20.03
C TRP A 47 7.72 -5.16 -18.91
N GLN A 48 8.90 -4.60 -19.20
CA GLN A 48 9.69 -3.83 -18.23
C GLN A 48 8.98 -2.52 -17.89
N ALA A 49 8.46 -1.83 -18.90
CA ALA A 49 7.62 -0.64 -18.71
C ALA A 49 6.39 -0.98 -17.84
N GLY A 50 5.73 -2.11 -18.12
CA GLY A 50 4.61 -2.59 -17.32
C GLY A 50 4.94 -2.84 -15.84
N LEU A 51 6.08 -3.48 -15.56
CA LEU A 51 6.52 -3.73 -14.19
C LEU A 51 6.87 -2.44 -13.44
N VAL A 52 7.56 -1.51 -14.09
CA VAL A 52 7.91 -0.21 -13.49
C VAL A 52 6.64 0.61 -13.24
N ALA A 53 5.68 0.60 -14.15
CA ALA A 53 4.38 1.26 -13.96
C ALA A 53 3.61 0.63 -12.80
N ALA A 54 3.58 -0.70 -12.70
CA ALA A 54 2.96 -1.42 -11.60
C ALA A 54 3.63 -1.08 -10.25
N GLY A 55 4.96 -0.96 -10.21
CA GLY A 55 5.70 -0.49 -9.05
C GLY A 55 5.29 0.93 -8.62
N GLY A 56 5.22 1.86 -9.57
CA GLY A 56 4.76 3.23 -9.31
C GLY A 56 3.33 3.28 -8.78
N ALA A 57 2.41 2.52 -9.40
CA ALA A 57 1.02 2.41 -8.94
C ALA A 57 0.93 1.84 -7.51
N ALA A 58 1.75 0.83 -7.18
CA ALA A 58 1.79 0.25 -5.83
C ALA A 58 2.24 1.26 -4.77
N VAL A 59 3.25 2.09 -5.07
CA VAL A 59 3.72 3.15 -4.16
C VAL A 59 2.64 4.22 -3.95
N LEU A 60 1.97 4.64 -5.02
CA LEU A 60 0.87 5.61 -4.91
C LEU A 60 -0.33 5.05 -4.15
N LEU A 61 -0.63 3.76 -4.32
CA LEU A 61 -1.71 3.08 -3.59
C LEU A 61 -1.38 2.98 -2.09
N LEU A 62 -0.13 2.71 -1.74
CA LEU A 62 0.34 2.78 -0.36
C LEU A 62 0.15 4.19 0.23
N LEU A 63 0.51 5.23 -0.52
CA LEU A 63 0.28 6.62 -0.10
C LEU A 63 -1.22 6.87 0.12
N ALA A 64 -2.08 6.47 -0.81
CA ALA A 64 -3.53 6.60 -0.67
C ALA A 64 -4.07 5.88 0.58
N LEU A 65 -3.56 4.68 0.88
CA LEU A 65 -3.92 3.95 2.10
C LEU A 65 -3.55 4.73 3.36
N LEU A 66 -2.36 5.36 3.41
CA LEU A 66 -1.95 6.20 4.54
C LEU A 66 -2.89 7.40 4.72
N TYR A 67 -3.31 8.04 3.62
CA TYR A 67 -4.31 9.11 3.65
C TYR A 67 -5.64 8.63 4.26
N VAL A 68 -6.14 7.46 3.83
CA VAL A 68 -7.38 6.88 4.35
C VAL A 68 -7.26 6.55 5.84
N LEU A 69 -6.13 5.98 6.27
CA LEU A 69 -5.89 5.68 7.68
C LEU A 69 -5.82 6.96 8.53
N ASN A 70 -5.16 8.01 8.04
CA ASN A 70 -5.10 9.30 8.74
C ASN A 70 -6.49 9.96 8.81
N TRP A 71 -7.27 9.90 7.73
CA TRP A 71 -8.68 10.33 7.73
C TRP A 71 -9.47 9.61 8.84
N ARG A 72 -9.41 8.27 8.86
CA ARG A 72 -10.17 7.46 9.82
C ARG A 72 -9.73 7.75 11.25
N ALA A 73 -8.43 7.86 11.48
CA ALA A 73 -7.88 8.27 12.77
C ALA A 73 -8.40 9.64 13.22
N ALA A 74 -8.47 10.62 12.30
CA ALA A 74 -9.03 11.94 12.59
C ALA A 74 -10.52 11.85 13.01
N ARG A 75 -11.33 11.04 12.32
CA ARG A 75 -12.73 10.81 12.69
C ARG A 75 -12.90 10.16 14.05
N VAL A 76 -12.09 9.15 14.38
CA VAL A 76 -12.11 8.50 15.69
C VAL A 76 -11.71 9.48 16.81
N ARG A 77 -10.70 10.34 16.56
CA ARG A 77 -10.33 11.41 17.50
C ARG A 77 -11.47 12.41 17.68
N ALA A 78 -12.14 12.80 16.60
CA ALA A 78 -13.30 13.69 16.64
C ALA A 78 -14.45 13.11 17.49
N ALA A 79 -14.80 11.84 17.27
CA ALA A 79 -15.84 11.15 18.01
C ALA A 79 -15.52 11.01 19.51
N ARG A 80 -14.25 10.74 19.86
CA ARG A 80 -13.84 10.76 21.28
C ARG A 80 -13.91 12.14 21.90
N ALA A 81 -13.52 13.17 21.15
CA ALA A 81 -13.60 14.56 21.62
C ALA A 81 -15.05 15.02 21.83
N SER A 82 -16.02 14.47 21.09
CA SER A 82 -17.45 14.72 21.28
C SER A 82 -18.10 13.89 22.41
N GLY A 83 -17.30 13.18 23.22
CA GLY A 83 -17.79 12.40 24.37
C GLY A 83 -18.37 11.03 24.02
N LEU A 84 -18.25 10.55 22.77
CA LEU A 84 -18.67 9.20 22.42
C LEU A 84 -17.67 8.18 22.98
N LEU A 85 -18.20 7.12 23.60
CA LEU A 85 -17.42 5.96 24.09
C LEU A 85 -16.94 5.10 22.91
N VAL A 86 -15.96 5.61 22.16
CA VAL A 86 -15.28 4.86 21.09
C VAL A 86 -14.07 4.14 21.65
N SER A 87 -14.29 2.89 22.09
CA SER A 87 -13.21 2.00 22.50
C SER A 87 -12.45 1.49 21.26
N PRO A 88 -11.11 1.63 21.20
CA PRO A 88 -10.35 1.13 20.07
C PRO A 88 -10.46 -0.40 20.04
N ARG A 89 -11.04 -0.95 18.96
CA ARG A 89 -11.16 -2.40 18.79
C ARG A 89 -9.75 -3.01 18.67
N LYS A 90 -9.35 -3.76 19.71
CA LYS A 90 -8.07 -4.48 19.73
C LYS A 90 -8.09 -5.66 18.75
N GLY A 91 -6.91 -6.01 18.21
CA GLY A 91 -6.71 -7.13 17.29
C GLY A 91 -6.68 -6.74 15.81
N GLY A 92 -6.93 -7.70 14.92
CA GLY A 92 -6.90 -7.46 13.46
C GLY A 92 -5.56 -7.78 12.78
N PHE A 93 -4.48 -7.98 13.55
CA PHE A 93 -3.17 -8.37 13.00
C PHE A 93 -3.24 -9.69 12.23
N GLY A 94 -3.78 -10.77 12.82
CA GLY A 94 -3.84 -12.06 12.14
C GLY A 94 -4.64 -12.04 10.83
N LYS A 95 -5.80 -11.36 10.82
CA LYS A 95 -6.60 -11.18 9.59
C LYS A 95 -5.85 -10.34 8.55
N GLY A 96 -5.20 -9.27 8.98
CA GLY A 96 -4.40 -8.43 8.10
C GLY A 96 -3.18 -9.16 7.52
N ALA A 97 -2.48 -9.95 8.32
CA ALA A 97 -1.35 -10.76 7.90
C ALA A 97 -1.80 -11.81 6.86
N LEU A 98 -2.95 -12.47 7.09
CA LEU A 98 -3.53 -13.41 6.14
C LEU A 98 -3.91 -12.73 4.82
N VAL A 99 -4.46 -11.51 4.85
CA VAL A 99 -4.71 -10.72 3.63
C VAL A 99 -3.40 -10.39 2.90
N GLY A 100 -2.37 -9.97 3.63
CA GLY A 100 -1.04 -9.72 3.05
C GLY A 100 -0.44 -10.96 2.40
N LEU A 101 -0.58 -12.12 3.04
CA LEU A 101 -0.17 -13.41 2.49
C LEU A 101 -0.94 -13.76 1.21
N LEU A 102 -2.28 -13.70 1.25
CA LEU A 102 -3.13 -13.99 0.09
C LEU A 102 -2.84 -13.06 -1.08
N PHE A 103 -2.53 -11.79 -0.80
CA PHE A 103 -2.14 -10.84 -1.83
C PHE A 103 -0.82 -11.25 -2.52
N VAL A 104 0.19 -11.65 -1.76
CA VAL A 104 1.46 -12.16 -2.33
C VAL A 104 1.20 -13.41 -3.16
N VAL A 105 0.45 -14.38 -2.65
CA VAL A 105 0.10 -15.61 -3.39
C VAL A 105 -0.65 -15.28 -4.67
N ALA A 106 -1.61 -14.35 -4.62
CA ALA A 106 -2.34 -13.92 -5.82
C ALA A 106 -1.40 -13.30 -6.87
N LEU A 107 -0.45 -12.46 -6.46
CA LEU A 107 0.56 -11.89 -7.38
C LEU A 107 1.46 -12.97 -7.99
N GLN A 108 1.85 -13.99 -7.20
CA GLN A 108 2.62 -15.13 -7.72
C GLN A 108 1.83 -15.90 -8.77
N LEU A 109 0.56 -16.22 -8.48
CA LEU A 109 -0.32 -16.92 -9.42
C LEU A 109 -0.56 -16.12 -10.69
N VAL A 110 -0.75 -14.80 -10.59
CA VAL A 110 -0.88 -13.91 -11.76
C VAL A 110 0.40 -13.93 -12.59
N SER A 111 1.57 -13.86 -11.96
CA SER A 111 2.86 -13.92 -12.67
C SER A 111 3.02 -15.24 -13.43
N VAL A 112 2.77 -16.37 -12.78
CA VAL A 112 2.86 -17.69 -13.42
C VAL A 112 1.83 -17.82 -14.55
N ALA A 113 0.59 -17.32 -14.34
CA ALA A 113 -0.44 -17.32 -15.36
C ALA A 113 -0.04 -16.51 -16.59
N ILE A 114 0.61 -15.35 -16.42
CA ILE A 114 1.14 -14.56 -17.55
C ILE A 114 2.18 -15.39 -18.32
N GLY A 115 3.16 -15.99 -17.63
CA GLY A 115 4.20 -16.79 -18.27
C GLY A 115 3.68 -18.03 -19.02
N LEU A 116 2.59 -18.64 -18.55
CA LEU A 116 2.01 -19.84 -19.15
C LEU A 116 0.96 -19.56 -20.22
N LEU A 117 0.16 -18.50 -20.06
CA LEU A 117 -1.06 -18.29 -20.84
C LEU A 117 -0.97 -17.12 -21.81
N TYR A 118 -0.03 -16.18 -21.64
CA TYR A 118 0.04 -15.01 -22.52
C TYR A 118 0.69 -15.37 -23.87
N PRO A 119 -0.05 -15.26 -24.98
CA PRO A 119 0.50 -15.55 -26.29
C PRO A 119 1.50 -14.47 -26.71
N GLY A 120 2.58 -14.88 -27.38
CA GLY A 120 3.58 -13.96 -27.93
C GLY A 120 4.77 -13.64 -27.02
N LEU A 121 4.87 -14.26 -25.84
CA LEU A 121 6.08 -14.19 -25.02
C LEU A 121 7.21 -15.05 -25.61
N GLU A 122 8.40 -14.48 -25.67
CA GLU A 122 9.62 -15.22 -25.98
C GLU A 122 10.01 -16.17 -24.83
N GLU A 123 10.86 -17.16 -25.10
CA GLU A 123 11.30 -18.18 -24.12
C GLU A 123 11.88 -17.54 -22.85
N GLY A 124 12.70 -16.49 -23.02
CA GLY A 124 13.30 -15.75 -21.91
C GLY A 124 12.28 -15.00 -21.06
N GLU A 125 11.26 -14.42 -21.68
CA GLU A 125 10.20 -13.67 -20.97
C GLU A 125 9.27 -14.62 -20.22
N ARG A 126 8.93 -15.77 -20.80
CA ARG A 126 8.15 -16.80 -20.08
C ARG A 126 8.91 -17.29 -18.86
N ASN A 127 10.19 -17.62 -19.02
CA ASN A 127 11.04 -18.07 -17.92
C ASN A 127 11.16 -17.00 -16.83
N PHE A 128 11.23 -15.72 -17.22
CA PHE A 128 11.18 -14.63 -16.26
C PHE A 128 9.89 -14.66 -15.42
N PHE A 129 8.71 -14.65 -16.07
CA PHE A 129 7.43 -14.60 -15.36
C PHE A 129 7.12 -15.84 -14.51
N THR A 130 7.61 -17.01 -14.90
CA THR A 130 7.39 -18.26 -14.15
C THR A 130 8.33 -18.45 -12.97
N SER A 131 9.50 -17.80 -12.95
CA SER A 131 10.54 -18.05 -11.93
C SER A 131 10.90 -16.83 -11.09
N VAL A 132 11.12 -15.66 -11.71
CA VAL A 132 11.71 -14.50 -11.02
C VAL A 132 10.71 -13.85 -10.06
N PRO A 133 9.50 -13.43 -10.47
CA PRO A 133 8.54 -12.85 -9.54
C PRO A 133 8.11 -13.82 -8.43
N PRO A 134 7.83 -15.12 -8.70
CA PRO A 134 7.53 -16.07 -7.63
C PRO A 134 8.63 -16.18 -6.57
N MET A 135 9.89 -16.25 -6.99
CA MET A 135 11.02 -16.33 -6.06
C MET A 135 11.17 -15.04 -5.24
N ALA A 136 11.10 -13.88 -5.90
CA ALA A 136 11.19 -12.57 -5.23
C ALA A 136 10.04 -12.35 -4.24
N LEU A 137 8.81 -12.68 -4.64
CA LEU A 137 7.62 -12.57 -3.80
C LEU A 137 7.66 -13.52 -2.61
N THR A 138 8.23 -14.71 -2.78
CA THR A 138 8.44 -15.67 -1.68
C THR A 138 9.43 -15.10 -0.65
N ALA A 139 10.53 -14.50 -1.11
CA ALA A 139 11.48 -13.82 -0.21
C ALA A 139 10.84 -12.64 0.55
N LEU A 140 9.83 -11.99 -0.05
CA LEU A 140 9.09 -10.87 0.55
C LEU A 140 7.91 -11.30 1.43
N MET A 141 7.57 -12.60 1.53
CA MET A 141 6.46 -13.08 2.36
C MET A 141 6.51 -12.58 3.82
N PRO A 142 7.66 -12.59 4.52
CA PRO A 142 7.71 -12.10 5.90
C PRO A 142 7.32 -10.62 5.99
N VAL A 143 7.76 -9.80 5.02
CA VAL A 143 7.42 -8.38 4.94
C VAL A 143 5.92 -8.22 4.71
N ALA A 144 5.34 -8.97 3.78
CA ALA A 144 3.91 -8.91 3.50
C ALA A 144 3.03 -9.32 4.70
N LEU A 145 3.45 -10.33 5.47
CA LEU A 145 2.78 -10.72 6.71
C LEU A 145 2.81 -9.59 7.75
N ILE A 146 3.97 -8.97 7.94
CA ILE A 146 4.15 -7.88 8.91
C ILE A 146 3.34 -6.65 8.49
N VAL A 147 3.50 -6.21 7.23
CA VAL A 147 2.82 -5.02 6.69
C VAL A 147 1.31 -5.23 6.67
N GLY A 148 0.84 -6.38 6.18
CA GLY A 148 -0.58 -6.74 6.19
C GLY A 148 -1.14 -6.76 7.61
N GLY A 149 -0.40 -7.35 8.56
CA GLY A 149 -0.82 -7.39 9.96
C GLY A 149 -0.89 -6.00 10.61
N ILE A 150 0.08 -5.13 10.36
CA ILE A 150 0.06 -3.74 10.82
C ILE A 150 -1.13 -2.99 10.21
N ALA A 151 -1.30 -3.07 8.89
CA ALA A 151 -2.41 -2.43 8.18
C ALA A 151 -3.77 -2.90 8.71
N GLY A 152 -3.97 -4.20 8.90
CA GLY A 152 -5.21 -4.77 9.44
C GLY A 152 -5.48 -4.35 10.89
N LYS A 153 -4.43 -4.27 11.72
CA LYS A 153 -4.53 -3.75 13.09
C LYS A 153 -4.93 -2.27 13.09
N LEU A 154 -4.29 -1.44 12.28
CA LEU A 154 -4.58 0.00 12.16
C LEU A 154 -5.97 0.25 11.59
N TRP A 155 -6.38 -0.53 10.60
CA TRP A 155 -7.72 -0.44 10.02
C TRP A 155 -8.81 -0.71 11.06
N ARG A 156 -8.62 -1.76 11.88
CA ARG A 156 -9.57 -2.13 12.93
C ARG A 156 -9.54 -1.15 14.11
N SER A 157 -8.38 -0.61 14.46
CA SER A 157 -8.31 0.39 15.54
C SER A 157 -8.90 1.75 15.13
N THR A 158 -9.05 2.00 13.83
CA THR A 158 -9.62 3.23 13.26
C THR A 158 -11.05 3.06 12.73
N SER A 159 -11.68 1.90 12.91
CA SER A 159 -13.10 1.70 12.64
C SER A 159 -13.93 2.15 13.85
N LEU A 160 -14.97 2.97 13.60
CA LEU A 160 -16.00 3.33 14.56
C LEU A 160 -16.91 2.13 14.85
#